data_AF-A0A1Y2BPU1-F1
#
_entry.id   AF-A0A1Y2BPU1-F1
#
_cell.length_a   1.000
_cell.length_b   1.000
_cell.length_c   1.000
_cell.angle_alpha   90.00
_cell.angle_beta   90.00
_cell.angle_gamma   90.00
#
_symmetry.space_group_name_H-M   'P 1'
#
loop_
_entity.id
_entity.type
_entity.pdbx_description
1 polymer ?
#
loop_
_entity_poly.entity_id
_entity_poly.type
_entity_poly.pdbx_seq_one_letter_code
_entity_poly.pdbx_strand_id
1 'polypeptide(L)'
;MASVDNEQLLYGLDKELAEKAAAKYDPVREREAREFIEIVSGSAFPSDNFHDSLKDGVLLCQMMNNILPNNQIKIAVSKMPFKQMENIGFFLDRVELLGVPPHERFMTIDLYEAKNMNQVINTIFSVSRHAAAKGFQGPLLGPKLTEKNERVFTEE
;
A
#
# COMPACT_ATOMS: atom_id res chain seq x y z
N MET A 1 -1.67 -45.01 -18.03
CA MET A 1 -0.82 -43.84 -17.76
C MET A 1 -1.06 -42.82 -18.87
N ALA A 2 -1.71 -41.71 -18.54
CA ALA A 2 -1.68 -40.40 -19.20
C ALA A 2 -2.89 -39.61 -18.66
N SER A 3 -2.65 -38.77 -17.65
CA SER A 3 -2.53 -37.31 -17.81
C SER A 3 -3.90 -36.67 -17.59
N VAL A 4 -4.30 -36.59 -16.31
CA VAL A 4 -5.43 -35.77 -15.89
C VAL A 4 -4.98 -34.32 -15.96
N ASP A 5 -5.78 -33.53 -16.66
CA ASP A 5 -5.57 -32.13 -17.03
C ASP A 5 -5.23 -31.25 -15.81
N ASN A 6 -3.93 -31.01 -15.61
CA ASN A 6 -3.38 -30.15 -14.57
C ASN A 6 -3.75 -28.65 -14.78
N GLU A 7 -4.20 -28.29 -15.98
CA GLU A 7 -4.52 -26.91 -16.38
C GLU A 7 -5.88 -26.44 -15.84
N GLN A 8 -6.83 -27.38 -15.67
CA GLN A 8 -8.19 -27.06 -15.21
C GLN A 8 -8.28 -26.90 -13.68
N LEU A 9 -7.36 -27.54 -12.94
CA LEU A 9 -7.23 -27.38 -11.48
C LEU A 9 -6.61 -26.03 -11.10
N LEU A 10 -5.65 -25.54 -11.90
CA LEU A 10 -4.96 -24.27 -11.67
C LEU A 10 -5.93 -23.08 -11.80
N TYR A 11 -6.81 -23.10 -12.81
CA TYR A 11 -7.76 -22.02 -13.07
C TYR A 11 -8.87 -21.89 -12.00
N GLY A 12 -9.29 -23.02 -11.40
CA GLY A 12 -10.29 -23.02 -10.33
C GLY A 12 -9.77 -22.43 -9.02
N LEU A 13 -8.51 -22.73 -8.68
CA LEU A 13 -7.88 -22.27 -7.44
C LEU A 13 -7.61 -20.76 -7.47
N ASP A 14 -7.15 -20.23 -8.60
CA ASP A 14 -6.90 -18.80 -8.79
C ASP A 14 -8.19 -17.98 -8.70
N LYS A 15 -9.29 -18.49 -9.26
CA LYS A 15 -10.60 -17.82 -9.21
C LYS A 15 -11.19 -17.80 -7.81
N GLU A 16 -11.15 -18.93 -7.09
CA GLU A 16 -11.66 -18.99 -5.72
C GLU A 16 -10.80 -18.13 -4.77
N LEU A 17 -9.49 -18.06 -5.01
CA LEU A 17 -8.58 -17.18 -4.27
C LEU A 17 -8.87 -15.70 -4.55
N ALA A 18 -9.12 -15.34 -5.81
CA ALA A 18 -9.50 -13.99 -6.21
C ALA A 18 -10.87 -13.57 -5.62
N GLU A 19 -11.86 -14.46 -5.60
CA GLU A 19 -13.17 -14.21 -5.01
C GLU A 19 -13.09 -14.07 -3.47
N LYS A 20 -12.28 -14.90 -2.80
CA LYS A 20 -12.00 -14.75 -1.35
C LYS A 20 -11.21 -13.49 -1.04
N ALA A 21 -10.34 -13.03 -1.94
CA ALA A 21 -9.65 -11.75 -1.81
C ALA A 21 -10.64 -10.58 -1.99
N ALA A 22 -11.53 -10.64 -2.98
CA ALA A 22 -12.58 -9.65 -3.17
C ALA A 22 -13.51 -9.55 -1.95
N ALA A 23 -13.82 -10.67 -1.29
CA ALA A 23 -14.60 -10.69 -0.05
C ALA A 23 -13.90 -10.01 1.16
N LYS A 24 -12.58 -9.80 1.10
CA LYS A 24 -11.79 -9.09 2.13
C LYS A 24 -11.49 -7.63 1.77
N TYR A 25 -11.87 -7.20 0.57
CA TYR A 25 -11.66 -5.84 0.11
C TYR A 25 -12.59 -4.89 0.84
N ASP A 26 -12.01 -4.00 1.65
CA ASP A 26 -12.73 -3.03 2.46
C ASP A 26 -12.54 -1.62 1.84
N PRO A 27 -13.60 -1.06 1.21
CA PRO A 27 -13.54 0.28 0.61
C PRO A 27 -13.18 1.39 1.60
N VAL A 28 -13.49 1.21 2.89
CA VAL A 28 -13.15 2.18 3.93
C VAL A 28 -11.64 2.20 4.13
N ARG A 29 -11.01 1.02 4.23
CA ARG A 29 -9.56 0.91 4.38
C ARG A 29 -8.81 1.41 3.16
N GLU A 30 -9.32 1.16 1.96
CA GLU A 30 -8.73 1.74 0.74
C GLU A 30 -8.75 3.27 0.80
N ARG A 31 -9.90 3.86 1.16
CA ARG A 31 -10.02 5.32 1.28
C ARG A 31 -9.04 5.89 2.31
N GLU A 32 -8.93 5.26 3.47
CA GLU A 32 -7.95 5.67 4.49
C GLU A 32 -6.52 5.57 3.95
N ALA A 33 -6.17 4.46 3.30
CA ALA A 33 -4.84 4.29 2.69
C ALA A 33 -4.55 5.35 1.63
N ARG A 34 -5.54 5.69 0.79
CA ARG A 34 -5.45 6.78 -0.19
C ARG A 34 -5.14 8.10 0.49
N GLU A 35 -5.95 8.51 1.45
CA GLU A 35 -5.78 9.78 2.19
C GLU A 35 -4.39 9.86 2.82
N PHE A 36 -3.92 8.78 3.44
CA PHE A 36 -2.58 8.71 4.01
C PHE A 36 -1.49 8.89 2.95
N ILE A 37 -1.58 8.18 1.82
CA ILE A 37 -0.59 8.30 0.73
C ILE A 37 -0.57 9.74 0.19
N GLU A 38 -1.73 10.37 -0.02
CA GLU A 38 -1.81 11.74 -0.53
C GLU A 38 -1.18 12.75 0.42
N ILE A 39 -1.53 12.67 1.71
CA ILE A 39 -0.99 13.57 2.74
C ILE A 39 0.53 13.39 2.85
N VAL A 40 1.01 12.14 2.91
CA VAL A 40 2.42 11.87 3.17
C VAL A 40 3.28 12.09 1.92
N SER A 41 2.80 11.77 0.72
CA SER A 41 3.52 12.06 -0.53
C SER A 41 3.47 13.55 -0.92
N GLY A 42 2.45 14.27 -0.44
CA GLY A 42 2.17 15.66 -0.84
C GLY A 42 1.60 15.77 -2.26
N SER A 43 1.10 14.67 -2.84
CA SER A 43 0.57 14.61 -4.21
C SER A 43 -0.77 13.88 -4.23
N ALA A 44 -1.73 14.40 -5.01
CA ALA A 44 -3.02 13.74 -5.20
C ALA A 44 -2.89 12.50 -6.10
N PHE A 45 -3.82 11.55 -5.96
CA PHE A 45 -3.91 10.42 -6.88
C PHE A 45 -4.23 10.92 -8.30
N PRO A 46 -3.52 10.42 -9.34
CA PRO A 46 -3.75 10.83 -10.72
C PRO A 46 -5.08 10.31 -11.31
N SER A 47 -5.72 9.32 -10.68
CA SER A 47 -7.03 8.81 -11.09
C SER A 47 -7.88 8.40 -9.88
N ASP A 48 -9.17 8.20 -10.11
CA ASP A 48 -10.09 7.67 -9.09
C ASP A 48 -9.82 6.18 -8.78
N ASN A 49 -9.18 5.46 -9.70
CA ASN A 49 -8.79 4.06 -9.51
C ASN A 49 -7.52 3.96 -8.66
N PHE A 50 -7.61 3.29 -7.51
CA PHE A 50 -6.51 3.15 -6.56
C PHE A 50 -5.32 2.37 -7.13
N HIS A 51 -5.59 1.29 -7.87
CA HIS A 51 -4.54 0.46 -8.50
C HIS A 51 -3.81 1.24 -9.58
N ASP A 52 -4.52 1.83 -10.54
CA ASP A 52 -3.94 2.56 -11.66
C ASP A 52 -3.03 3.70 -11.20
N SER A 53 -3.43 4.37 -10.11
CA SER A 53 -2.68 5.47 -9.50
C SER A 53 -1.36 5.07 -8.83
N LEU A 54 -1.23 3.81 -8.39
CA LEU A 54 -0.07 3.30 -7.68
C LEU A 54 0.80 2.37 -8.53
N LYS A 55 0.28 1.87 -9.65
CA LYS A 55 0.89 0.84 -10.50
C LYS A 55 2.29 1.21 -11.02
N ASP A 56 2.59 2.49 -11.20
CA ASP A 56 3.91 2.93 -11.66
C ASP A 56 4.96 3.06 -10.53
N GLY A 57 4.53 2.91 -9.28
CA GLY A 57 5.35 3.01 -8.07
C GLY A 57 5.79 4.44 -7.71
N VAL A 58 5.44 5.46 -8.49
CA VAL A 58 5.95 6.84 -8.30
C VAL A 58 5.43 7.42 -6.99
N LEU A 59 4.12 7.37 -6.76
CA LEU A 59 3.48 7.95 -5.58
C LEU A 59 3.94 7.26 -4.28
N LEU A 60 4.13 5.93 -4.34
CA LEU A 60 4.66 5.13 -3.24
C LEU A 60 6.10 5.53 -2.89
N CYS A 61 6.96 5.73 -3.89
CA CYS A 61 8.32 6.19 -3.67
C CYS A 61 8.37 7.62 -3.10
N GLN A 62 7.51 8.52 -3.57
CA GLN A 62 7.40 9.88 -3.01
C GLN A 62 7.01 9.84 -1.53
N MET A 63 6.00 9.04 -1.18
CA MET A 63 5.60 8.81 0.20
C MET A 63 6.79 8.32 1.05
N MET A 64 7.54 7.32 0.60
CA MET A 64 8.68 6.80 1.35
C MET A 64 9.85 7.80 1.46
N ASN A 65 10.06 8.66 0.47
CA ASN A 65 11.09 9.71 0.53
C ASN A 65 10.79 10.74 1.63
N ASN A 66 9.51 10.99 1.91
CA ASN A 66 9.08 11.90 2.98
C ASN A 66 9.16 11.21 4.35
N ILE A 67 8.92 9.90 4.43
CA ILE A 67 9.08 9.12 5.68
C ILE A 67 10.57 8.93 6.03
N LEU A 68 11.42 8.65 5.03
CA LEU A 68 12.84 8.34 5.19
C LEU A 68 13.73 9.34 4.43
N PRO A 69 13.86 10.59 4.92
CA PRO A 69 14.58 11.65 4.20
C PRO A 69 16.07 11.36 3.97
N ASN A 70 16.68 10.50 4.81
CA ASN A 70 18.09 10.11 4.68
C ASN A 70 18.32 8.93 3.73
N ASN A 71 17.26 8.27 3.25
CA ASN A 71 17.34 7.08 2.39
C ASN A 71 16.42 7.24 1.18
N GLN A 72 16.58 8.36 0.45
CA GLN A 72 15.70 8.65 -0.67
C GLN A 72 15.86 7.64 -1.81
N ILE A 73 14.75 7.36 -2.46
CA ILE A 73 14.61 6.63 -3.71
C ILE A 73 14.74 7.64 -4.85
N LYS A 74 15.57 7.32 -5.83
CA LYS A 74 15.61 8.04 -7.10
C LYS A 74 14.47 7.53 -7.99
N ILE A 75 13.43 8.34 -8.13
CA ILE A 75 12.20 7.94 -8.82
C ILE A 75 12.38 8.07 -10.33
N ALA A 76 11.96 7.04 -11.07
CA ALA A 76 11.94 7.05 -12.54
C ALA A 76 10.50 7.13 -13.06
N VAL A 77 10.08 8.29 -13.60
CA VAL A 77 8.77 8.43 -14.24
C VAL A 77 8.86 7.89 -15.68
N SER A 78 8.21 6.76 -15.94
CA SER A 78 8.25 6.10 -17.26
C SER A 78 7.04 5.20 -17.48
N LYS A 79 6.63 5.06 -18.75
CA LYS A 79 5.61 4.09 -19.19
C LYS A 79 6.18 2.69 -19.40
N MET A 80 7.50 2.50 -19.32
CA MET A 80 8.12 1.21 -19.55
C MET A 80 7.87 0.27 -18.35
N PRO A 81 7.31 -0.93 -18.55
CA PRO A 81 6.97 -1.88 -17.48
C PRO A 81 8.09 -2.13 -16.47
N PHE A 82 9.32 -2.35 -16.94
CA PHE A 82 10.46 -2.65 -16.06
C PHE A 82 10.82 -1.47 -15.15
N LYS A 83 10.61 -0.22 -15.58
CA LYS A 83 10.83 0.98 -14.75
C LYS A 83 9.77 1.12 -13.66
N GLN A 84 8.53 0.78 -13.98
CA GLN A 84 7.42 0.78 -13.02
C GLN A 84 7.66 -0.29 -11.94
N MET A 85 7.99 -1.52 -12.35
CA MET A 85 8.36 -2.61 -11.43
C MET A 85 9.60 -2.27 -10.59
N GLU A 86 10.60 -1.59 -11.17
CA GLU A 86 11.80 -1.13 -10.46
C GLU A 86 11.46 -0.11 -9.36
N ASN A 87 10.59 0.88 -9.63
CA ASN A 87 10.11 1.81 -8.59
C ASN A 87 9.40 1.05 -7.45
N ILE A 88 8.53 0.09 -7.78
CA ILE A 88 7.84 -0.73 -6.77
C ILE A 88 8.86 -1.52 -5.93
N GLY A 89 9.89 -2.08 -6.55
CA GLY A 89 10.99 -2.74 -5.86
C GLY A 89 11.71 -1.82 -4.87
N PHE A 90 12.08 -0.60 -5.30
CA PHE A 90 12.70 0.38 -4.41
C PHE A 90 11.80 0.79 -3.25
N PHE A 91 10.49 0.91 -3.48
CA PHE A 91 9.53 1.11 -2.39
C PHE A 91 9.61 -0.03 -1.37
N LEU A 92 9.55 -1.29 -1.82
CA LEU A 92 9.59 -2.46 -0.95
C LEU A 92 10.91 -2.56 -0.16
N ASP A 93 12.04 -2.19 -0.76
CA ASP A 93 13.33 -2.10 -0.07
C ASP A 93 13.30 -1.08 1.08
N ARG A 94 12.62 0.06 0.89
CA ARG A 94 12.46 1.07 1.95
C ARG A 94 11.47 0.64 3.02
N VAL A 95 10.43 -0.10 2.64
CA VAL A 95 9.51 -0.72 3.60
C VAL A 95 10.24 -1.73 4.50
N GLU A 96 11.16 -2.51 3.92
CA GLU A 96 12.05 -3.40 4.69
C GLU A 96 12.96 -2.62 5.63
N LEU A 97 13.61 -1.56 5.14
CA LEU A 97 14.47 -0.68 5.95
C LEU A 97 13.69 -0.01 7.09
N LEU A 98 12.40 0.30 6.88
CA LEU A 98 11.51 0.81 7.90
C LEU A 98 11.21 -0.24 8.99
N GLY A 99 11.47 -1.52 8.72
CA GLY A 99 11.33 -2.63 9.66
C GLY A 99 10.00 -3.36 9.57
N VAL A 100 9.25 -3.19 8.47
CA VAL A 100 8.00 -3.92 8.23
C VAL A 100 8.34 -5.37 7.89
N PRO A 101 7.75 -6.37 8.56
CA PRO A 101 8.12 -7.77 8.39
C PRO A 101 7.66 -8.32 7.01
N PRO A 102 8.33 -9.37 6.48
CA PRO A 102 8.02 -9.98 5.17
C PRO A 102 6.54 -10.30 4.93
N HIS A 103 5.85 -10.85 5.92
CA HIS A 103 4.44 -11.26 5.78
C HIS A 103 3.45 -10.09 5.74
N GLU A 104 3.87 -8.87 6.08
CA GLU A 104 3.08 -7.65 5.97
C GLU A 104 3.38 -6.87 4.69
N ARG A 105 4.34 -7.32 3.87
CA ARG A 105 4.73 -6.70 2.60
C ARG A 105 4.02 -7.38 1.43
N PHE A 106 3.59 -6.60 0.46
CA PHE A 106 3.14 -7.11 -0.83
C PHE A 106 4.34 -7.44 -1.73
N MET A 107 4.12 -8.24 -2.77
CA MET A 107 5.08 -8.52 -3.84
C MET A 107 4.80 -7.63 -5.05
N THR A 108 5.81 -7.33 -5.87
CA THR A 108 5.66 -6.45 -7.04
C THR A 108 4.45 -6.78 -7.93
N ILE A 109 4.15 -8.06 -8.15
CA ILE A 109 3.00 -8.50 -8.95
C ILE A 109 1.63 -8.24 -8.29
N ASP A 110 1.58 -8.20 -6.95
CA ASP A 110 0.34 -7.92 -6.20
C ASP A 110 -0.20 -6.54 -6.55
N LEU A 111 0.72 -5.58 -6.69
CA LEU A 111 0.42 -4.23 -7.15
C LEU A 111 0.42 -4.15 -8.67
N TYR A 112 1.49 -4.52 -9.35
CA TYR A 112 1.62 -4.24 -10.80
C TYR A 112 0.51 -4.90 -11.63
N GLU A 113 0.16 -6.14 -11.33
CA GLU A 113 -0.91 -6.90 -12.01
C GLU A 113 -2.22 -6.95 -11.23
N ALA A 114 -2.34 -6.19 -10.12
CA ALA A 114 -3.48 -6.21 -9.21
C ALA A 114 -3.84 -7.62 -8.67
N LYS A 115 -2.84 -8.51 -8.50
CA LYS A 115 -3.09 -9.88 -8.01
C LYS A 115 -3.60 -9.89 -6.57
N ASN A 116 -3.20 -8.92 -5.74
CA ASN A 116 -3.61 -8.87 -4.34
C ASN A 116 -3.59 -7.45 -3.77
N MET A 117 -4.57 -6.63 -4.15
CA MET A 117 -4.69 -5.25 -3.67
C MET A 117 -4.93 -5.14 -2.15
N ASN A 118 -5.50 -6.16 -1.52
CA ASN A 118 -5.64 -6.19 -0.07
C ASN A 118 -4.29 -6.22 0.65
N GLN A 119 -3.34 -7.00 0.13
CA GLN A 119 -1.99 -7.02 0.68
C GLN A 119 -1.30 -5.66 0.49
N VAL A 120 -1.52 -5.00 -0.66
CA VAL A 120 -1.05 -3.63 -0.89
C VAL A 120 -1.56 -2.69 0.20
N ILE A 121 -2.88 -2.67 0.43
CA ILE A 121 -3.51 -1.84 1.49
C ILE A 121 -2.92 -2.20 2.85
N ASN A 122 -2.81 -3.49 3.20
CA ASN A 122 -2.24 -3.93 4.47
C ASN A 122 -0.81 -3.43 4.67
N THR A 123 0.03 -3.49 3.64
CA THR A 123 1.39 -2.95 3.70
C THR A 123 1.41 -1.46 3.98
N ILE A 124 0.51 -0.66 3.39
CA ILE A 124 0.42 0.79 3.67
C ILE A 124 0.06 1.04 5.13
N PHE A 125 -0.88 0.30 5.70
CA PHE A 125 -1.21 0.37 7.13
C PHE A 125 -0.01 0.01 8.01
N SER A 126 0.75 -1.02 7.64
CA SER A 126 1.97 -1.41 8.34
C SER A 126 3.06 -0.35 8.25
N VAL A 127 3.28 0.24 7.08
CA VAL A 127 4.20 1.36 6.88
C VAL A 127 3.84 2.52 7.82
N SER A 128 2.56 2.90 7.90
CA SER A 128 2.10 3.96 8.81
C SER A 128 2.46 3.68 10.27
N ARG A 129 2.16 2.46 10.77
CA ARG A 129 2.50 2.06 12.16
C ARG A 129 4.01 2.09 12.43
N HIS A 130 4.80 1.52 11.51
CA HIS A 130 6.26 1.44 11.67
C HIS A 130 6.94 2.81 11.51
N ALA A 131 6.40 3.68 10.65
CA ALA A 131 6.87 5.06 10.51
C ALA A 131 6.66 5.84 11.81
N ALA A 132 5.46 5.78 12.38
CA ALA A 132 5.15 6.44 13.66
C ALA A 132 6.05 5.91 14.79
N ALA A 133 6.28 4.59 14.87
CA ALA A 133 7.18 4.00 15.85
C ALA A 133 8.64 4.47 15.72
N LYS A 134 9.06 4.90 14.52
CA LYS A 134 10.37 5.49 14.25
C LYS A 134 10.39 7.02 14.36
N GLY A 135 9.33 7.64 14.86
CA GLY A 135 9.26 9.08 15.12
C GLY A 135 8.81 9.93 13.93
N PHE A 136 8.26 9.34 12.87
CA PHE A 136 7.61 10.10 11.80
C PHE A 136 6.35 10.79 12.34
N GLN A 137 6.24 12.11 12.18
CA GLN A 137 5.15 12.95 12.70
C GLN A 137 3.98 13.13 11.70
N GLY A 138 3.67 12.10 10.92
CA GLY A 138 2.56 12.14 9.95
C GLY A 138 1.26 11.52 10.47
N PRO A 139 0.21 11.49 9.62
CA PRO A 139 -1.05 10.83 9.98
C PRO A 139 -0.84 9.34 10.27
N LEU A 140 -1.62 8.79 11.20
CA LEU A 140 -1.60 7.36 11.52
C LEU A 140 -2.84 6.67 10.92
N LEU A 141 -2.62 5.54 10.26
CA LEU A 141 -3.67 4.65 9.78
C LEU A 141 -4.11 3.66 10.86
N GLY A 142 -5.42 3.46 10.98
CA GLY A 142 -6.04 2.68 12.05
C GLY A 142 -6.97 3.54 12.91
N PRO A 143 -7.57 2.99 13.98
CA PRO A 143 -8.48 3.75 14.82
C PRO A 143 -7.77 5.00 15.30
N LYS A 144 -8.20 6.16 14.77
CA LYS A 144 -7.84 7.46 15.33
C LYS A 144 -8.19 7.33 16.80
N LEU A 145 -7.19 7.42 17.68
CA LEU A 145 -7.48 7.81 19.06
C LEU A 145 -8.22 9.12 18.90
N THR A 146 -9.54 9.05 19.03
CA THR A 146 -10.44 10.17 18.83
C THR A 146 -9.83 11.29 19.65
N GLU A 147 -9.47 12.37 18.97
CA GLU A 147 -9.02 13.60 19.62
C GLU A 147 -9.99 13.81 20.79
N LYS A 148 -9.46 13.79 22.01
CA LYS A 148 -10.22 14.27 23.17
C LYS A 148 -10.58 15.70 22.80
N ASN A 149 -11.77 15.87 22.28
CA ASN A 149 -12.40 17.17 22.15
C ASN A 149 -12.66 17.58 23.59
N GLU A 150 -11.70 18.28 24.18
CA GLU A 150 -11.87 18.91 25.49
C GLU A 150 -13.04 19.88 25.33
N ARG A 151 -14.24 19.39 25.67
CA ARG A 151 -15.39 20.26 25.88
C ARG A 151 -15.01 21.15 27.04
N VAL A 152 -14.59 22.36 26.74
CA VAL A 152 -14.57 23.46 27.69
C VAL A 152 -16.02 23.66 28.09
N PHE A 153 -16.42 23.08 29.22
CA PHE A 153 -17.65 23.45 29.88
C PHE A 153 -17.43 24.85 30.44
N THR A 154 -17.96 25.86 29.76
CA THR A 154 -18.22 27.14 30.41
C THR A 154 -19.44 26.94 31.30
N GLU A 155 -19.24 27.03 32.61
CA GLU A 155 -20.33 27.15 33.58
C GLU A 155 -20.93 28.57 33.47
N GLU A 156 -22.23 28.64 33.19
CA GLU A 156 -23.11 29.74 33.62
C GLU A 156 -24.20 29.17 34.53
#